data_AF-A0A933LSV3-F1
#
_entry.id   AF-A0A933LSV3-F1
#
_cell.length_a   1.000
_cell.length_b   1.000
_cell.length_c   1.000
_cell.angle_alpha   90.00
_cell.angle_beta   90.00
_cell.angle_gamma   90.00
#
_symmetry.space_group_name_H-M   'P 1'
#
loop_
_entity.id
_entity.type
_entity.pdbx_description
1 polymer ?
#
loop_
_entity_poly.entity_id
_entity_poly.type
_entity_poly.pdbx_seq_one_letter_code
_entity_poly.pdbx_strand_id
1 'polypeptide(L)'
;MSISQTVVKAQKKMLQAVAKADLPVYLAAGTALAIRCGHRYSEDLDFFTQRWSQALHRKLSKQIERATTFPFRLLDERIKLRLAKVAAYEFSITKRAFLKVDVIEDFDPLLQPVEPDGIASMDDLYLRKVRAVIGWTTNPSSTGQMVAGGRQDAKDLFDLWYLSTHYAPLHEWFPAHFTKQDYQRLARWLQTMTGQGTTFALLDVAPGCDTKQIMRHMEQQVYERLNRRYVRYET
;
A
#
# COMPACT_ATOMS: atom_id res chain seq x y z
N MET A 1 -22.95 -16.93 8.25
CA MET A 1 -21.62 -16.44 7.83
C MET A 1 -21.57 -14.96 8.19
N SER A 2 -20.53 -14.48 8.88
CA SER A 2 -20.44 -13.05 9.23
C SER A 2 -20.24 -12.19 7.98
N ILE A 3 -20.53 -10.89 8.06
CA ILE A 3 -20.28 -9.94 6.95
C ILE A 3 -18.80 -9.99 6.55
N SER A 4 -17.89 -9.99 7.53
CA SER A 4 -16.45 -10.10 7.31
C SER A 4 -16.05 -11.38 6.56
N GLN A 5 -16.59 -12.55 6.93
CA GLN A 5 -16.33 -13.80 6.20
C GLN A 5 -16.81 -13.76 4.74
N THR A 6 -17.92 -13.05 4.49
CA THR A 6 -18.50 -12.89 3.16
C THR A 6 -17.61 -11.99 2.29
N VAL A 7 -17.12 -10.88 2.86
CA VAL A 7 -16.17 -9.94 2.22
C VAL A 7 -14.87 -10.66 1.87
N VAL A 8 -14.27 -11.42 2.80
CA VAL A 8 -13.03 -12.17 2.55
C VAL A 8 -13.19 -13.19 1.41
N LYS A 9 -14.34 -13.90 1.37
CA LYS A 9 -14.63 -14.84 0.28
C LYS A 9 -14.79 -14.11 -1.06
N ALA A 10 -15.39 -12.92 -1.06
CA ALA A 10 -15.54 -12.10 -2.25
C ALA A 10 -14.19 -11.56 -2.75
N GLN A 11 -13.32 -11.07 -1.86
CA GLN A 11 -11.95 -10.64 -2.18
C GLN A 11 -11.18 -11.75 -2.90
N LYS A 12 -11.20 -12.97 -2.36
CA LYS A 12 -10.53 -14.13 -2.97
C LYS A 12 -11.06 -14.42 -4.38
N LYS A 13 -12.38 -14.36 -4.59
CA LYS A 13 -13.00 -14.54 -5.92
C LYS A 13 -12.58 -13.45 -6.90
N MET A 14 -12.57 -12.19 -6.45
CA MET A 14 -12.14 -11.07 -7.31
C MET A 14 -10.67 -11.19 -7.69
N LEU A 15 -9.79 -11.50 -6.73
CA LEU A 15 -8.37 -11.67 -7.02
C LEU A 15 -8.14 -12.81 -8.03
N GLN A 16 -8.83 -13.93 -7.88
CA GLN A 16 -8.80 -15.02 -8.88
C GLN A 16 -9.30 -14.58 -10.25
N ALA A 17 -10.31 -13.70 -10.31
CA ALA A 17 -10.79 -13.15 -11.58
C ALA A 17 -9.75 -12.23 -12.22
N VAL A 18 -9.10 -11.37 -11.43
CA VAL A 18 -8.06 -10.46 -11.91
C VAL A 18 -6.83 -11.21 -12.39
N ALA A 19 -6.34 -12.20 -11.63
CA ALA A 19 -5.20 -13.03 -12.00
C ALA A 19 -5.42 -13.77 -13.35
N LYS A 20 -6.68 -14.10 -13.68
CA LYS A 20 -7.06 -14.75 -14.94
C LYS A 20 -7.41 -13.78 -16.06
N ALA A 21 -7.47 -12.47 -15.79
CA ALA A 21 -8.00 -11.48 -16.71
C ALA A 21 -7.06 -11.18 -17.90
N ASP A 22 -5.80 -11.63 -17.82
CA ASP A 22 -4.70 -11.28 -18.73
C ASP A 22 -4.65 -9.77 -19.02
N LEU A 23 -4.68 -9.01 -17.92
CA LEU A 23 -4.58 -7.55 -17.94
C LEU A 23 -3.33 -7.12 -17.18
N PRO A 24 -2.67 -6.02 -17.58
CA PRO A 24 -1.49 -5.50 -16.90
C PRO A 24 -1.86 -4.76 -15.61
N VAL A 25 -2.52 -5.46 -14.69
CA VAL A 25 -3.01 -4.96 -13.41
C VAL A 25 -2.60 -5.95 -12.31
N TYR A 26 -2.34 -5.45 -11.12
CA TYR A 26 -1.92 -6.27 -9.99
C TYR A 26 -2.40 -5.68 -8.67
N LEU A 27 -2.69 -6.53 -7.70
CA LEU A 27 -3.04 -6.08 -6.36
C LEU A 27 -1.78 -5.62 -5.63
N ALA A 28 -1.81 -4.41 -5.07
CA ALA A 28 -0.75 -3.93 -4.19
C ALA A 28 -1.33 -3.24 -2.95
N ALA A 29 -0.48 -2.52 -2.20
CA ALA A 29 -0.83 -1.78 -0.99
C ALA A 29 -1.26 -2.66 0.21
N GLY A 30 -2.10 -2.12 1.09
CA GLY A 30 -2.35 -2.68 2.43
C GLY A 30 -3.06 -4.03 2.40
N THR A 31 -4.01 -4.23 1.49
CA THR A 31 -4.77 -5.48 1.41
C THR A 31 -3.97 -6.59 0.74
N ALA A 32 -3.13 -6.29 -0.25
CA ALA A 32 -2.15 -7.25 -0.77
C ALA A 32 -1.26 -7.78 0.36
N LEU A 33 -0.70 -6.88 1.16
CA LEU A 33 0.17 -7.26 2.29
C LEU A 33 -0.59 -8.07 3.34
N ALA A 34 -1.81 -7.65 3.70
CA ALA A 34 -2.66 -8.38 4.63
C ALA A 34 -3.01 -9.81 4.14
N ILE A 35 -3.24 -9.99 2.84
CA ILE A 35 -3.48 -11.31 2.24
C ILE A 35 -2.21 -12.18 2.30
N ARG A 36 -1.04 -11.61 2.00
CA ARG A 36 0.25 -12.33 2.03
C ARG A 36 0.65 -12.74 3.43
N CYS A 37 0.49 -11.85 4.42
CA CYS A 37 1.06 -12.02 5.75
C CYS A 37 0.04 -12.46 6.82
N GLY A 38 -1.25 -12.22 6.60
CA GLY A 38 -2.29 -12.50 7.60
C GLY A 38 -2.14 -11.69 8.89
N HIS A 39 -1.40 -10.59 8.86
CA HIS A 39 -0.96 -9.84 10.06
C HIS A 39 -1.98 -8.84 10.58
N ARG A 40 -2.95 -8.43 9.76
CA ARG A 40 -4.13 -7.64 10.16
C ARG A 40 -5.26 -7.77 9.14
N TYR A 41 -6.44 -7.28 9.49
CA TYR A 41 -7.58 -7.21 8.58
C TYR A 41 -7.48 -6.02 7.61
N SER A 42 -7.99 -6.19 6.37
CA SER A 42 -8.02 -5.16 5.33
C SER A 42 -9.09 -5.48 4.26
N GLU A 43 -9.92 -4.51 3.91
CA GLU A 43 -11.11 -4.74 3.06
C GLU A 43 -10.98 -4.18 1.63
N ASP A 44 -10.29 -3.07 1.45
CA ASP A 44 -10.20 -2.36 0.16
C ASP A 44 -9.28 -3.09 -0.82
N LEU A 45 -9.68 -3.28 -2.08
CA LEU A 45 -8.78 -3.82 -3.11
C LEU A 45 -8.20 -2.70 -3.96
N ASP A 46 -6.91 -2.44 -3.81
CA ASP A 46 -6.17 -1.46 -4.61
C ASP A 46 -5.40 -2.17 -5.71
N PHE A 47 -5.93 -2.16 -6.94
CA PHE A 47 -5.23 -2.66 -8.12
C PHE A 47 -4.41 -1.55 -8.75
N PHE A 48 -3.15 -1.83 -9.04
CA PHE A 48 -2.18 -0.92 -9.63
C PHE A 48 -1.88 -1.31 -11.07
N THR A 49 -1.50 -0.33 -11.88
CA THR A 49 -1.06 -0.55 -13.26
C THR A 49 -0.16 0.58 -13.75
N GLN A 50 0.91 0.24 -14.46
CA GLN A 50 1.79 1.20 -15.12
C GLN A 50 1.26 1.65 -16.50
N ARG A 51 0.15 1.05 -16.96
CA ARG A 51 -0.47 1.33 -18.27
C ARG A 51 -1.91 1.81 -18.10
N TRP A 52 -2.10 2.71 -17.13
CA TRP A 52 -3.42 3.18 -16.76
C TRP A 52 -4.12 3.83 -17.96
N SER A 53 -5.35 3.40 -18.23
CA SER A 53 -6.24 4.02 -19.20
C SER A 53 -7.69 3.78 -18.82
N GLN A 54 -8.58 4.65 -19.31
CA GLN A 54 -10.02 4.48 -19.09
C GLN A 54 -10.53 3.13 -19.63
N ALA A 55 -10.02 2.72 -20.79
CA ALA A 55 -10.37 1.43 -21.40
C ALA A 55 -9.93 0.25 -20.52
N LEU A 56 -8.74 0.31 -19.91
CA LEU A 56 -8.20 -0.75 -19.08
C LEU A 56 -9.05 -0.98 -17.82
N HIS A 57 -9.28 0.06 -17.01
CA HIS A 57 -9.98 -0.13 -15.74
C HIS A 57 -11.46 -0.51 -15.94
N ARG A 58 -12.11 -0.02 -17.02
CA ARG A 58 -13.47 -0.45 -17.40
C ARG A 58 -13.52 -1.88 -17.93
N LYS A 59 -12.47 -2.33 -18.64
CA LYS A 59 -12.36 -3.74 -19.08
C LYS A 59 -12.18 -4.65 -17.88
N LEU A 60 -11.32 -4.28 -16.93
CA LEU A 60 -11.11 -5.01 -15.68
C LEU A 60 -12.41 -5.16 -14.89
N SER A 61 -13.14 -4.06 -14.66
CA SER A 61 -14.38 -4.11 -13.87
C SER A 61 -15.44 -5.03 -14.48
N LYS A 62 -15.60 -4.99 -15.81
CA LYS A 62 -16.48 -5.92 -16.56
C LYS A 62 -16.02 -7.37 -16.47
N GLN A 63 -14.70 -7.64 -16.50
CA GLN A 63 -14.19 -9.01 -16.33
C GLN A 63 -14.44 -9.53 -14.91
N ILE A 64 -14.24 -8.69 -13.88
CA ILE A 64 -14.58 -9.04 -12.50
C ILE A 64 -16.06 -9.37 -12.38
N GLU A 65 -16.95 -8.50 -12.90
CA GLU A 65 -18.41 -8.73 -12.88
C GLU A 65 -18.77 -10.05 -13.56
N ARG A 66 -18.26 -10.33 -14.75
CA ARG A 66 -18.54 -11.59 -15.48
C ARG A 66 -18.10 -12.83 -14.70
N ALA A 67 -16.93 -12.78 -14.06
CA ALA A 67 -16.38 -13.91 -13.33
C ALA A 67 -17.02 -14.13 -11.96
N THR A 68 -17.50 -13.06 -11.32
CA THR A 68 -17.97 -13.10 -9.92
C THR A 68 -19.46 -12.90 -9.77
N THR A 69 -20.14 -12.46 -10.82
CA THR A 69 -21.53 -11.98 -10.86
C THR A 69 -21.81 -10.81 -9.90
N PHE A 70 -20.78 -10.11 -9.42
CA PHE A 70 -20.94 -8.94 -8.56
C PHE A 70 -21.15 -7.70 -9.42
N PRO A 71 -22.34 -7.08 -9.43
CA PRO A 71 -22.56 -5.87 -10.20
C PRO A 71 -21.76 -4.72 -9.59
N PHE A 72 -21.30 -3.81 -10.44
CA PHE A 72 -20.47 -2.68 -10.01
C PHE A 72 -21.02 -1.33 -10.44
N ARG A 73 -20.65 -0.30 -9.68
CA ARG A 73 -20.80 1.10 -10.07
C ARG A 73 -19.46 1.82 -9.99
N LEU A 74 -19.20 2.70 -10.97
CA LEU A 74 -18.10 3.65 -10.90
C LEU A 74 -18.51 4.77 -9.92
N LEU A 75 -17.73 4.96 -8.86
CA LEU A 75 -17.97 6.00 -7.86
C LEU A 75 -17.27 7.31 -8.22
N ASP A 76 -16.01 7.23 -8.64
CA ASP A 76 -15.17 8.37 -8.95
C ASP A 76 -14.13 8.00 -10.00
N GLU A 77 -13.74 8.96 -10.83
CA GLU A 77 -12.69 8.80 -11.85
C GLU A 77 -11.87 10.09 -11.90
N ARG A 78 -10.64 10.02 -11.40
CA ARG A 78 -9.73 11.17 -11.28
C ARG A 78 -8.63 11.08 -12.33
N ILE A 79 -8.64 12.03 -13.27
CA ILE A 79 -7.68 12.14 -14.36
C ILE A 79 -7.11 13.56 -14.36
N LYS A 80 -6.50 13.97 -13.25
CA LYS A 80 -5.88 15.29 -13.14
C LYS A 80 -4.42 15.20 -13.53
N LEU A 81 -3.95 16.18 -14.31
CA LEU A 81 -2.54 16.34 -14.60
C LEU A 81 -1.78 16.47 -13.27
N ARG A 82 -0.65 15.74 -13.13
CA ARG A 82 0.24 15.72 -11.94
C ARG A 82 -0.26 14.95 -10.71
N LEU A 83 -1.38 14.24 -10.80
CA LEU A 83 -1.81 13.28 -9.77
C LEU A 83 -1.87 11.87 -10.37
N ALA A 84 -1.72 10.85 -9.53
CA ALA A 84 -2.03 9.49 -9.93
C ALA A 84 -3.46 9.42 -10.46
N LYS A 85 -3.64 8.84 -11.65
CA LYS A 85 -4.98 8.55 -12.14
C LYS A 85 -5.58 7.44 -11.30
N VAL A 86 -6.83 7.61 -10.92
CA VAL A 86 -7.55 6.65 -10.07
C VAL A 86 -8.98 6.48 -10.57
N ALA A 87 -9.43 5.25 -10.70
CA ALA A 87 -10.85 4.93 -10.86
C ALA A 87 -11.32 4.13 -9.64
N ALA A 88 -12.31 4.65 -8.92
CA ALA A 88 -12.88 4.02 -7.73
C ALA A 88 -14.21 3.36 -8.07
N TYR A 89 -14.34 2.10 -7.70
CA TYR A 89 -15.52 1.27 -7.95
C TYR A 89 -16.08 0.73 -6.65
N GLU A 90 -17.39 0.48 -6.66
CA GLU A 90 -18.06 -0.30 -5.64
C GLU A 90 -18.72 -1.51 -6.29
N PHE A 91 -18.39 -2.69 -5.80
CA PHE A 91 -18.99 -3.96 -6.20
C PHE A 91 -19.97 -4.42 -5.13
N SER A 92 -21.20 -4.72 -5.52
CA SER A 92 -22.22 -5.23 -4.60
C SER A 92 -22.05 -6.73 -4.42
N ILE A 93 -21.64 -7.16 -3.21
CA ILE A 93 -21.48 -8.58 -2.87
C ILE A 93 -22.82 -9.16 -2.42
N THR A 94 -23.55 -8.40 -1.59
CA THR A 94 -24.92 -8.68 -1.15
C THR A 94 -25.68 -7.36 -1.02
N LYS A 95 -26.98 -7.39 -0.66
CA LYS A 95 -27.77 -6.18 -0.38
C LYS A 95 -27.20 -5.30 0.75
N ARG A 96 -26.33 -5.83 1.61
CA ARG A 96 -25.77 -5.14 2.79
C ARG A 96 -24.24 -5.14 2.82
N ALA A 97 -23.58 -5.65 1.79
CA ALA A 97 -22.13 -5.78 1.76
C ALA A 97 -21.60 -5.37 0.39
N PHE A 98 -20.66 -4.45 0.42
CA PHE A 98 -20.02 -3.88 -0.77
C PHE A 98 -18.52 -4.04 -0.63
N LEU A 99 -17.83 -4.06 -1.76
CA LEU A 99 -16.39 -4.05 -1.79
C LEU A 99 -15.89 -2.89 -2.64
N LYS A 100 -15.03 -2.07 -2.05
CA LYS A 100 -14.38 -0.97 -2.74
C LYS A 100 -13.19 -1.51 -3.53
N VAL A 101 -13.12 -1.14 -4.80
CA VAL A 101 -12.02 -1.48 -5.70
C VAL A 101 -11.48 -0.21 -6.34
N ASP A 102 -10.22 0.11 -6.09
CA ASP A 102 -9.54 1.22 -6.75
C ASP A 102 -8.61 0.66 -7.84
N VAL A 103 -8.59 1.32 -9.01
CA VAL A 103 -7.61 1.06 -10.09
C VAL A 103 -6.73 2.28 -10.26
N ILE A 104 -5.46 2.13 -9.88
CA ILE A 104 -4.52 3.23 -9.62
C ILE A 104 -3.38 3.17 -10.64
N GLU A 105 -3.03 4.34 -11.19
CA GLU A 105 -1.81 4.51 -11.97
C GLU A 105 -0.59 4.37 -11.04
N ASP A 106 0.24 3.38 -11.36
CA ASP A 106 1.48 3.15 -10.64
C ASP A 106 2.63 3.81 -11.39
N PHE A 107 3.33 4.69 -10.68
CA PHE A 107 4.52 5.35 -11.20
C PHE A 107 5.81 4.62 -10.82
N ASP A 108 5.75 3.65 -9.89
CA ASP A 108 6.94 2.95 -9.43
C ASP A 108 7.17 1.78 -10.40
N PRO A 109 8.39 1.64 -10.95
CA PRO A 109 8.76 0.42 -11.63
C PRO A 109 8.60 -0.76 -10.67
N LEU A 110 8.04 -1.86 -11.17
CA LEU A 110 8.04 -3.11 -10.41
C LEU A 110 9.49 -3.58 -10.24
N LEU A 111 9.86 -3.95 -9.02
CA LEU A 111 11.16 -4.53 -8.71
C LEU A 111 11.24 -5.97 -9.22
N GLN A 112 10.12 -6.69 -9.20
CA GLN A 112 9.97 -8.06 -9.66
C GLN A 112 8.73 -8.22 -10.54
N PRO A 113 8.67 -9.24 -11.41
CA PRO A 113 7.42 -9.59 -12.09
C PRO A 113 6.28 -9.81 -11.10
N VAL A 114 5.06 -9.45 -11.50
CA VAL A 114 3.84 -9.77 -10.73
C VAL A 114 3.74 -11.28 -10.56
N GLU A 115 3.41 -11.73 -9.36
CA GLU A 115 3.30 -13.16 -9.08
C GLU A 115 2.05 -13.78 -9.75
N PRO A 116 2.01 -15.11 -9.95
CA PRO A 116 0.91 -15.79 -10.64
C PRO A 116 -0.49 -15.60 -10.01
N ASP A 117 -0.55 -15.22 -8.74
CA ASP A 117 -1.78 -14.91 -8.03
C ASP A 117 -2.30 -13.47 -8.27
N GLY A 118 -1.59 -12.69 -9.10
CA GLY A 118 -1.94 -11.32 -9.44
C GLY A 118 -1.60 -10.31 -8.35
N ILE A 119 -0.82 -10.68 -7.32
CA ILE A 119 -0.37 -9.78 -6.27
C ILE A 119 1.10 -9.41 -6.52
N ALA A 120 1.46 -8.15 -6.26
CA ALA A 120 2.85 -7.70 -6.29
C ALA A 120 3.76 -8.50 -5.32
N SER A 121 5.05 -8.54 -5.62
CA SER A 121 6.06 -9.22 -4.79
C SER A 121 6.21 -8.57 -3.41
N MET A 122 6.77 -9.27 -2.43
CA MET A 122 7.02 -8.70 -1.10
C MET A 122 7.94 -7.46 -1.13
N ASP A 123 8.97 -7.44 -2.00
CA ASP A 123 9.81 -6.26 -2.21
C ASP A 123 9.03 -5.07 -2.78
N ASP A 124 8.15 -5.34 -3.75
CA ASP A 124 7.29 -4.34 -4.36
C ASP A 124 6.28 -3.75 -3.36
N LEU A 125 5.74 -4.58 -2.48
CA LEU A 125 4.86 -4.15 -1.39
C LEU A 125 5.63 -3.32 -0.36
N TYR A 126 6.85 -3.72 -0.02
CA TYR A 126 7.70 -2.97 0.92
C TYR A 126 8.07 -1.60 0.36
N LEU A 127 8.47 -1.53 -0.92
CA LEU A 127 8.75 -0.28 -1.64
C LEU A 127 7.55 0.68 -1.57
N ARG A 128 6.36 0.20 -1.94
CA ARG A 128 5.15 1.02 -1.94
C ARG A 128 4.75 1.48 -0.54
N LYS A 129 5.00 0.67 0.49
CA LYS A 129 4.77 1.06 1.89
C LYS A 129 5.68 2.18 2.34
N VAL A 130 6.97 2.11 2.03
CA VAL A 130 7.91 3.20 2.32
C VAL A 130 7.54 4.44 1.52
N ARG A 131 7.23 4.32 0.22
CA ARG A 131 6.79 5.43 -0.64
C ARG A 131 5.51 6.10 -0.14
N ALA A 132 4.55 5.34 0.39
CA ALA A 132 3.33 5.89 0.96
C ALA A 132 3.59 6.82 2.17
N VAL A 133 4.62 6.52 2.98
CA VAL A 133 4.94 7.30 4.19
C VAL A 133 5.94 8.44 3.96
N ILE A 134 6.83 8.33 2.97
CA ILE A 134 7.78 9.41 2.66
C ILE A 134 7.34 10.31 1.49
N GLY A 135 6.32 9.89 0.75
CA GLY A 135 5.86 10.54 -0.47
C GLY A 135 6.84 10.40 -1.64
N TRP A 136 6.51 11.04 -2.76
CA TRP A 136 7.29 10.99 -4.00
C TRP A 136 8.23 12.18 -4.12
N THR A 137 9.44 11.96 -4.62
CA THR A 137 10.31 13.01 -5.17
C THR A 137 10.29 12.87 -6.69
N THR A 138 9.55 13.72 -7.38
CA THR A 138 9.88 14.01 -8.78
C THR A 138 10.80 15.22 -8.80
N ASN A 139 11.82 15.20 -9.67
CA ASN A 139 12.74 16.31 -9.87
C ASN A 139 11.97 17.64 -10.00
N PRO A 140 12.52 18.77 -9.52
CA PRO A 140 11.85 20.06 -9.59
C PRO A 140 11.72 20.46 -11.06
N SER A 141 10.53 20.29 -11.65
CA SER A 141 10.16 21.03 -12.84
C SER A 141 9.67 22.42 -12.43
N SER A 142 9.89 23.39 -13.31
CA SER A 142 9.75 24.85 -13.17
C SER A 142 8.36 25.38 -12.77
N THR A 143 7.43 24.52 -12.33
CA THR A 143 6.06 24.87 -11.99
C THR A 143 5.60 24.34 -10.61
N GLY A 144 6.53 23.96 -9.75
CA GLY A 144 6.39 24.03 -8.29
C GLY A 144 5.09 23.48 -7.69
N GLN A 145 4.72 22.23 -7.98
CA GLN A 145 3.67 21.55 -7.22
C GLN A 145 4.09 20.15 -6.79
N MET A 146 4.01 19.96 -5.47
CA MET A 146 4.52 18.86 -4.68
C MET A 146 3.36 17.97 -4.22
N VAL A 147 3.55 16.65 -4.15
CA VAL A 147 2.84 15.86 -3.12
C VAL A 147 3.68 15.98 -1.86
N ALA A 148 3.56 17.11 -1.18
CA ALA A 148 4.27 17.40 0.06
C ALA A 148 3.63 16.62 1.21
N GLY A 149 4.20 15.48 1.58
CA GLY A 149 3.81 14.72 2.76
C GLY A 149 3.38 13.30 2.44
N GLY A 150 3.95 12.32 3.16
CA GLY A 150 3.41 10.97 3.17
C GLY A 150 2.32 10.80 4.22
N ARG A 151 1.62 9.67 4.16
CA ARG A 151 0.48 9.38 5.03
C ARG A 151 0.93 9.19 6.47
N GLN A 152 0.22 9.81 7.40
CA GLN A 152 0.37 9.60 8.84
C GLN A 152 -0.72 8.63 9.32
N ASP A 153 -0.57 7.35 8.98
CA ASP A 153 -1.55 6.31 9.31
C ASP A 153 -0.88 5.21 10.15
N ALA A 154 -1.52 4.82 11.26
CA ALA A 154 -1.08 3.72 12.10
C ALA A 154 -1.01 2.38 11.33
N LYS A 155 -1.82 2.20 10.29
CA LYS A 155 -1.72 1.04 9.37
C LYS A 155 -0.37 0.97 8.68
N ASP A 156 0.16 2.11 8.24
CA ASP A 156 1.46 2.15 7.56
C ASP A 156 2.61 1.90 8.53
N LEU A 157 2.52 2.42 9.76
CA LEU A 157 3.48 2.09 10.82
C LEU A 157 3.46 0.59 11.16
N PHE A 158 2.28 0.01 11.35
CA PHE A 158 2.14 -1.42 11.64
C PHE A 158 2.68 -2.29 10.50
N ASP A 159 2.34 -1.96 9.26
CA ASP A 159 2.79 -2.70 8.07
C ASP A 159 4.32 -2.61 7.90
N LEU A 160 4.92 -1.43 8.09
CA LEU A 160 6.38 -1.25 8.01
C LEU A 160 7.12 -1.97 9.13
N TRP A 161 6.59 -1.95 10.36
CA TRP A 161 7.14 -2.73 11.46
C TRP A 161 7.10 -4.23 11.15
N TYR A 162 5.96 -4.72 10.65
CA TYR A 162 5.79 -6.13 10.33
C TYR A 162 6.78 -6.57 9.25
N LEU A 163 6.88 -5.83 8.15
CA LEU A 163 7.85 -6.08 7.08
C LEU A 163 9.29 -6.06 7.60
N SER A 164 9.63 -5.08 8.43
CA SER A 164 10.96 -4.93 9.05
C SER A 164 11.34 -6.06 10.01
N THR A 165 10.34 -6.78 10.54
CA THR A 165 10.54 -7.85 11.52
C THR A 165 10.51 -9.22 10.87
N HIS A 166 9.61 -9.43 9.90
CA HIS A 166 9.27 -10.76 9.38
C HIS A 166 9.73 -11.01 7.94
N TYR A 167 10.05 -9.97 7.17
CA TYR A 167 10.47 -10.10 5.78
C TYR A 167 11.94 -9.71 5.61
N ALA A 168 12.28 -8.44 5.80
CA ALA A 168 13.64 -7.93 5.68
C ALA A 168 13.85 -6.74 6.62
N PRO A 169 14.94 -6.68 7.41
CA PRO A 169 15.20 -5.55 8.29
C PRO A 169 15.25 -4.22 7.52
N LEU A 170 14.48 -3.22 7.96
CA LEU A 170 14.37 -1.94 7.26
C LEU A 170 15.73 -1.29 7.02
N HIS A 171 16.63 -1.32 8.01
CA HIS A 171 17.95 -0.72 7.89
C HIS A 171 18.89 -1.38 6.87
N GLU A 172 18.65 -2.65 6.54
CA GLU A 172 19.42 -3.40 5.53
C GLU A 172 18.77 -3.27 4.15
N TRP A 173 17.45 -3.30 4.09
CA TRP A 173 16.67 -3.26 2.86
C TRP A 173 16.58 -1.84 2.26
N PHE A 174 16.33 -0.82 3.08
CA PHE A 174 16.11 0.55 2.63
C PHE A 174 17.25 1.12 1.74
N PRO A 175 18.54 0.93 2.05
CA PRO A 175 19.62 1.51 1.26
C PRO A 175 19.76 0.99 -0.17
N ALA A 176 19.16 -0.16 -0.49
CA ALA A 176 19.14 -0.67 -1.87
C ALA A 176 18.20 0.12 -2.79
N HIS A 177 17.23 0.84 -2.21
CA HIS A 177 16.13 1.46 -2.96
C HIS A 177 15.95 2.96 -2.72
N PHE A 178 16.55 3.49 -1.65
CA PHE A 178 16.29 4.85 -1.18
C PHE A 178 17.56 5.64 -0.85
N THR A 179 17.48 6.95 -1.08
CA THR A 179 18.58 7.91 -0.92
C THR A 179 18.66 8.47 0.51
N LYS A 180 19.70 9.28 0.77
CA LYS A 180 19.80 10.07 2.02
C LYS A 180 18.62 11.02 2.22
N GLN A 181 18.11 11.62 1.14
CA GLN A 181 16.94 12.51 1.21
C GLN A 181 15.66 11.74 1.58
N ASP A 182 15.50 10.53 1.05
CA ASP A 182 14.42 9.62 1.45
C ASP A 182 14.50 9.27 2.94
N TYR A 183 15.69 8.96 3.43
CA TYR A 183 15.91 8.69 4.86
C TYR A 183 15.47 9.88 5.73
N GLN A 184 15.83 11.12 5.38
CA GLN A 184 15.40 12.31 6.13
C GLN A 184 13.88 12.48 6.14
N ARG A 185 13.17 12.05 5.09
CA ARG A 185 11.70 12.04 5.06
C ARG A 185 11.12 10.94 5.93
N LEU A 186 11.69 9.74 5.88
CA LEU A 186 11.29 8.63 6.75
C LEU A 186 11.48 8.97 8.23
N ALA A 187 12.63 9.55 8.58
CA ALA A 187 12.94 9.99 9.93
C ALA A 187 11.92 11.03 10.44
N ARG A 188 11.62 12.05 9.62
CA ARG A 188 10.59 13.06 9.95
C ARG A 188 9.20 12.46 10.06
N TRP A 189 8.83 11.55 9.17
CA TRP A 189 7.55 10.85 9.26
C TRP A 189 7.44 10.08 10.58
N LEU A 190 8.45 9.30 10.97
CA LEU A 190 8.42 8.55 12.22
C LEU A 190 8.33 9.48 13.45
N GLN A 191 8.93 10.68 13.41
CA GLN A 191 8.81 11.67 14.50
C GLN A 191 7.36 12.11 14.69
N THR A 192 6.56 12.16 13.62
CA THR A 192 5.14 12.51 13.71
C THR A 192 4.27 11.38 14.28
N MET A 193 4.81 10.16 14.41
CA MET A 193 4.08 8.98 14.91
C MET A 193 4.21 8.79 16.43
N THR A 194 4.93 9.66 17.16
CA THR A 194 5.14 9.55 18.60
C THR A 194 4.01 10.21 19.39
N GLY A 195 2.94 9.48 19.71
CA GLY A 195 1.84 10.03 20.50
C GLY A 195 0.80 9.02 20.96
N GLN A 196 -0.03 9.41 21.94
CA GLN A 196 -1.15 8.61 22.43
C GLN A 196 -2.15 8.27 21.31
N GLY A 197 -2.40 9.21 20.38
CA GLY A 197 -3.27 8.97 19.22
C GLY A 197 -2.79 7.81 18.35
N THR A 198 -1.49 7.74 18.05
CA THR A 198 -0.90 6.61 17.32
C THR A 198 -1.04 5.30 18.09
N THR A 199 -0.89 5.34 19.41
CA THR A 199 -1.02 4.14 20.26
C THR A 199 -2.42 3.54 20.17
N PHE A 200 -3.46 4.36 20.33
CA PHE A 200 -4.84 3.89 20.17
C PHE A 200 -5.12 3.39 18.76
N ALA A 201 -4.67 4.15 17.74
CA ALA A 201 -4.85 3.74 16.36
C ALA A 201 -4.15 2.42 16.01
N LEU A 202 -2.99 2.12 16.60
CA LEU A 202 -2.33 0.81 16.43
C LEU A 202 -3.15 -0.34 17.04
N LEU A 203 -3.77 -0.11 18.19
CA LEU A 203 -4.65 -1.11 18.82
C LEU A 203 -5.92 -1.36 18.00
N ASP A 204 -6.45 -0.34 17.32
CA ASP A 204 -7.56 -0.51 16.38
C ASP A 204 -7.14 -1.30 15.13
N VAL A 205 -5.91 -1.10 14.66
CA VAL A 205 -5.35 -1.80 13.49
C VAL A 205 -5.08 -3.28 13.79
N ALA A 206 -4.50 -3.56 14.95
CA ALA A 206 -4.15 -4.90 15.39
C ALA A 206 -4.40 -5.04 16.92
N PRO A 207 -5.62 -5.45 17.31
CA PRO A 207 -5.97 -5.62 18.72
C PRO A 207 -5.01 -6.56 19.44
N GLY A 208 -4.48 -6.11 20.58
CA GLY A 208 -3.54 -6.89 21.40
C GLY A 208 -2.07 -6.79 20.98
N CYS A 209 -1.71 -5.97 19.98
CA CYS A 209 -0.31 -5.74 19.65
C CYS A 209 0.44 -4.99 20.78
N ASP A 210 1.74 -5.26 20.93
CA ASP A 210 2.62 -4.49 21.82
C ASP A 210 3.08 -3.21 21.12
N THR A 211 2.29 -2.14 21.29
CA THR A 211 2.56 -0.84 20.68
C THR A 211 3.91 -0.24 21.09
N LYS A 212 4.40 -0.54 22.30
CA LYS A 212 5.71 -0.06 22.77
C LYS A 212 6.84 -0.79 22.04
N GLN A 213 6.70 -2.10 21.85
CA GLN A 213 7.67 -2.89 21.08
C GLN A 213 7.72 -2.43 19.63
N ILE A 214 6.55 -2.19 19.00
CA ILE A 214 6.45 -1.68 17.63
C ILE A 214 7.22 -0.37 17.48
N MET A 215 6.92 0.62 18.33
CA MET A 215 7.58 1.93 18.30
C MET A 215 9.09 1.80 18.52
N ARG A 216 9.50 1.06 19.55
CA ARG A 216 10.92 0.86 19.87
C ARG A 216 11.68 0.22 18.71
N HIS A 217 11.10 -0.79 18.05
CA HIS A 217 11.72 -1.41 16.88
C HIS A 217 11.89 -0.41 15.75
N MET A 218 10.85 0.36 15.43
CA MET A 218 10.92 1.35 14.35
C MET A 218 11.92 2.47 14.65
N GLU A 219 11.98 2.97 15.87
CA GLU A 219 12.98 3.93 16.33
C GLU A 219 14.40 3.36 16.21
N GLN A 220 14.62 2.10 16.60
CA GLN A 220 15.91 1.45 16.44
C GLN A 220 16.31 1.32 14.97
N GLN A 221 15.39 0.88 14.10
CA GLN A 221 15.67 0.74 12.67
C GLN A 221 16.02 2.08 12.02
N VAL A 222 15.29 3.14 12.36
CA VAL A 222 15.43 4.46 11.71
C VAL A 222 16.49 5.34 12.39
N TYR A 223 16.38 5.61 13.69
CA TYR A 223 17.23 6.60 14.37
C TYR A 223 18.57 6.05 14.85
N GLU A 224 18.69 4.74 15.04
CA GLU A 224 19.97 4.13 15.41
C GLU A 224 20.68 3.55 14.19
N ARG A 225 20.03 2.64 13.47
CA ARG A 225 20.69 1.83 12.44
C ARG A 225 20.84 2.58 11.11
N LEU A 226 19.76 3.11 10.55
CA LEU A 226 19.83 3.91 9.32
C LEU A 226 20.62 5.21 9.54
N ASN A 227 20.46 5.86 10.69
CA ASN A 227 21.20 7.08 11.02
C ASN A 227 22.73 6.90 10.97
N ARG A 228 23.25 5.78 11.50
CA ARG A 228 24.69 5.45 11.39
C ARG A 228 25.16 5.40 9.94
N ARG A 229 24.31 4.93 9.02
CA ARG A 229 24.66 4.83 7.60
C ARG A 229 24.61 6.17 6.87
N TYR A 230 23.62 7.02 7.16
CA TYR A 230 23.37 8.23 6.38
C TYR A 230 23.91 9.53 6.99
N VAL A 231 24.28 9.53 8.28
CA VAL A 231 24.72 10.74 9.00
C VAL A 231 26.15 10.65 9.52
N ARG A 232 26.65 9.46 9.91
CA ARG A 232 27.95 9.34 10.60
C ARG A 232 29.20 9.23 9.71
N TYR A 233 29.09 9.42 8.39
CA TYR A 233 30.24 9.42 7.47
C TYR A 233 30.57 10.82 6.91
N GLU A 234 30.13 11.89 7.57
CA GLU A 234 30.44 13.29 7.20
C GLU A 234 31.45 13.98 8.16
N THR A 235 32.31 13.19 8.82
CA THR A 235 33.45 13.70 9.60
C THR A 235 34.75 13.20 9.02
#